data_AF-A0A7C5ZT13-F1
#
_entry.id   AF-A0A7C5ZT13-F1
#
_cell.length_a   1.000
_cell.length_b   1.000
_cell.length_c   1.000
_cell.angle_alpha   90.00
_cell.angle_beta   90.00
_cell.angle_gamma   90.00
#
_symmetry.space_group_name_H-M   'P 1'
#
loop_
_entity.id
_entity.type
_entity.pdbx_description
1 polymer ?
#
loop_
_entity_poly.entity_id
_entity_poly.type
_entity_poly.pdbx_seq_one_letter_code
_entity_poly.pdbx_strand_id
1 'polypeptide(L)' 'MREILEKVARGEISVDEAEKLLKIFAIEEIDNVARIDVGREFRKGVPEIIFAEGKTVEELARLAAKMV' A
#
# COMPACT_ATOMS: atom_id res chain seq x y z
N MET A 1 0.88 2.37 11.51
CA MET A 1 -0.13 3.45 11.67
C MET A 1 -0.14 4.04 13.09
N ARG A 2 -0.41 3.28 14.16
CA ARG A 2 -0.55 3.82 15.53
C ARG A 2 0.65 4.66 16.00
N GLU A 3 1.87 4.19 15.80
CA GLU A 3 3.09 4.93 16.18
C GLU A 3 3.16 6.32 15.50
N ILE A 4 2.74 6.42 14.24
CA ILE A 4 2.73 7.69 13.48
C ILE A 4 1.69 8.65 14.10
N LEU A 5 0.51 8.15 14.43
CA LEU A 5 -0.55 8.95 15.04
C LEU A 5 -0.15 9.45 16.44
N GLU A 6 0.56 8.64 17.21
CA GLU A 6 1.08 9.05 18.52
C GLU A 6 2.16 10.14 18.41
N LYS A 7 3.02 10.08 17.39
CA LYS A 7 4.00 11.15 17.10
C LYS A 7 3.31 12.48 16.74
N VAL A 8 2.22 12.43 15.97
CA VAL A 8 1.38 13.61 15.69
C VAL A 8 0.73 14.14 16.96
N ALA A 9 0.14 13.26 17.78
CA ALA A 9 -0.52 13.66 19.03
C ALA A 9 0.45 14.31 20.03
N ARG A 10 1.72 13.91 20.02
CA ARG A 10 2.79 14.53 20.80
C ARG A 10 3.40 15.78 20.14
N GLY A 11 3.00 16.13 18.92
CA GLY A 11 3.54 17.27 18.17
C GLY A 11 4.96 17.07 17.64
N GLU A 12 5.45 15.82 17.61
CA GLU A 12 6.81 15.46 17.17
C GLU A 12 6.97 15.51 15.65
N ILE A 13 5.86 15.32 14.93
CA ILE A 13 5.79 15.43 13.47
C ILE A 13 4.53 16.21 13.08
N SER A 14 4.61 16.90 11.94
CA SER A 14 3.43 17.55 11.36
C SER A 14 2.42 16.53 10.82
N VAL A 15 1.16 16.96 10.64
CA VAL A 15 0.14 16.16 9.95
C VAL A 15 0.59 15.80 8.53
N ASP A 16 1.25 16.73 7.83
CA ASP A 16 1.77 16.51 6.47
C ASP A 16 2.88 15.45 6.43
N GLU A 17 3.77 15.40 7.42
CA GLU A 17 4.77 14.35 7.55
C GLU A 17 4.14 12.99 7.87
N ALA A 18 3.16 12.98 8.77
CA ALA A 18 2.41 11.76 9.07
C ALA A 18 1.70 11.21 7.84
N GLU A 19 1.12 12.08 7.01
CA GLU A 19 0.47 11.69 5.76
C GLU A 19 1.46 11.02 4.79
N LYS A 20 2.68 11.57 4.65
CA LYS A 20 3.75 10.97 3.83
C LYS A 20 4.19 9.60 4.37
N LEU A 21 4.39 9.49 5.68
CA LEU A 21 4.77 8.22 6.31
C LEU A 21 3.69 7.16 6.15
N LEU A 22 2.41 7.52 6.29
CA LEU A 22 1.29 6.61 6.10
C LEU A 22 1.16 6.16 4.63
N LYS A 23 1.44 7.03 3.66
CA LYS A 23 1.49 6.67 2.23
C LYS A 23 2.58 5.64 1.91
N ILE A 24 3.70 5.63 2.63
CA ILE A 24 4.77 4.63 2.46
C ILE A 24 4.37 3.28 3.07
N PHE A 25 3.65 3.30 4.20
CA PHE A 25 3.07 2.09 4.81
C PHE A 25 1.92 1.47 4.00
N ALA A 26 1.41 2.18 2.99
CA ALA A 26 0.44 1.65 2.03
C ALA A 26 1.09 0.73 0.96
N ILE A 27 2.26 0.16 1.27
CA ILE A 27 2.86 -0.91 0.47
C ILE A 27 2.65 -2.20 1.27
N GLU A 28 1.64 -2.98 0.89
CA GLU A 28 1.46 -4.32 1.44
C GLU A 28 2.31 -5.31 0.65
N GLU A 29 3.16 -6.05 1.35
CA GLU A 29 3.93 -7.15 0.78
C GLU A 29 3.08 -8.42 0.85
N ILE A 30 2.71 -8.95 -0.31
CA ILE A 30 1.99 -10.22 -0.42
C ILE A 30 3.01 -11.34 -0.59
N ASP A 31 3.19 -12.12 0.48
CA ASP A 31 3.81 -13.45 0.48
C ASP A 31 5.10 -13.59 -0.36
N ASN A 32 5.94 -12.55 -0.43
CA ASN A 32 7.13 -12.45 -1.30
C ASN A 32 6.85 -12.54 -2.82
N VAL A 33 5.59 -12.52 -3.26
CA VAL A 33 5.16 -12.63 -4.67
C VAL A 33 4.91 -11.27 -5.30
N ALA A 34 4.39 -10.30 -4.55
CA ALA A 34 4.12 -8.96 -5.06
C ALA A 34 4.11 -7.90 -3.94
N ARG A 35 4.54 -6.68 -4.26
CA ARG A 35 4.33 -5.49 -3.43
C ARG A 35 3.15 -4.73 -4.02
N ILE A 36 2.02 -4.69 -3.32
CA ILE A 36 0.87 -3.88 -3.73
C ILE A 36 1.05 -2.48 -3.16
N ASP A 37 1.13 -1.50 -4.05
CA ASP A 37 1.10 -0.09 -3.71
C ASP A 37 -0.35 0.40 -3.67
N VAL A 38 -1.05 0.15 -2.55
CA VAL A 38 -2.43 0.60 -2.35
C VAL A 38 -2.54 2.13 -2.35
N GLY A 39 -1.43 2.84 -2.19
CA GLY A 39 -1.37 4.29 -2.35
C GLY A 39 -1.29 4.78 -3.81
N ARG A 40 -1.16 3.89 -4.82
CA ARG A 40 -0.97 4.30 -6.22
C ARG A 40 -2.17 5.09 -6.75
N GLU A 41 -3.39 4.73 -6.37
CA GLU A 41 -4.60 5.45 -6.75
C GLU A 41 -4.55 6.91 -6.28
N PHE A 42 -4.24 7.13 -4.99
CA PHE A 42 -4.13 8.47 -4.43
C PHE A 42 -2.98 9.29 -5.04
N ARG A 43 -1.89 8.65 -5.48
CA ARG A 43 -0.71 9.35 -6.05
C ARG A 43 -0.78 9.56 -7.56
N LYS A 44 -1.51 8.72 -8.28
CA LYS A 44 -1.52 8.69 -9.76
C LYS A 44 -2.90 8.83 -10.37
N GLY A 45 -3.97 8.83 -9.58
CA GLY A 45 -5.36 8.87 -10.04
C GLY A 45 -5.82 7.57 -10.70
N VAL A 46 -5.02 6.50 -10.62
CA VAL A 46 -5.32 5.19 -11.22
C VAL A 46 -4.96 4.07 -10.24
N PRO A 47 -5.82 3.05 -10.08
CA PRO A 47 -5.56 1.95 -9.17
C PRO A 47 -4.34 1.11 -9.57
N GLU A 48 -3.90 0.25 -8.67
CA GLU A 48 -2.82 -0.71 -8.93
C GLU A 48 -3.21 -1.68 -10.06
N ILE A 49 -2.23 -2.22 -10.79
CA ILE A 49 -2.47 -3.19 -11.88
C ILE A 49 -1.72 -4.49 -11.62
N ILE A 50 -2.36 -5.63 -11.89
CA ILE A 50 -1.70 -6.93 -11.82
C ILE A 50 -1.10 -7.27 -13.18
N PHE A 51 0.22 -7.35 -13.26
CA PHE A 51 0.90 -7.87 -14.45
C PHE A 51 0.80 -9.40 -14.47
N ALA A 52 0.09 -9.94 -15.46
CA ALA A 52 -0.31 -11.36 -15.49
C ALA A 52 0.71 -12.31 -16.11
N GLU A 53 1.56 -11.83 -17.02
CA GLU A 53 2.51 -12.68 -17.74
C GLU A 53 3.49 -13.35 -16.76
N GLY A 54 3.71 -14.65 -16.97
CA GLY A 54 4.57 -15.47 -16.12
C GLY A 54 3.96 -15.91 -14.78
N LYS A 55 2.72 -15.52 -14.45
CA LYS A 55 2.01 -15.98 -13.24
C LYS A 55 1.05 -17.13 -13.54
N THR A 56 0.89 -18.02 -12.56
CA THR A 56 -0.15 -19.06 -12.56
C THR A 56 -1.53 -18.45 -12.31
N VAL A 57 -2.58 -19.18 -12.68
CA VAL A 57 -3.97 -18.76 -12.44
C VAL A 57 -4.26 -18.64 -10.94
N GLU A 58 -3.68 -19.51 -10.13
CA GLU A 58 -3.82 -19.51 -8.67
C GLU A 58 -3.13 -18.30 -8.02
N GLU A 59 -1.99 -17.84 -8.56
CA GLU A 59 -1.34 -16.60 -8.12
C GLU A 59 -2.18 -15.38 -8.52
N LEU A 60 -2.70 -15.34 -9.74
CA LEU A 60 -3.56 -14.26 -10.22
C LEU A 60 -4.84 -14.12 -9.39
N ALA A 61 -5.53 -15.22 -9.12
CA ALA A 61 -6.75 -15.22 -8.32
C ALA A 61 -6.51 -14.72 -6.89
N ARG A 62 -5.37 -15.10 -6.29
CA ARG A 62 -4.97 -14.62 -4.95
C ARG A 62 -4.67 -13.13 -4.92
N LEU A 63 -3.92 -12.63 -5.91
CA LEU A 63 -3.62 -11.20 -6.04
C LEU A 63 -4.90 -10.39 -6.26
N ALA A 64 -5.81 -10.85 -7.14
CA ALA A 64 -7.06 -10.16 -7.42
C ALA A 64 -8.00 -10.12 -6.20
N ALA A 65 -8.09 -11.21 -5.44
CA ALA A 65 -8.92 -11.25 -4.21
C ALA A 65 -8.44 -10.27 -3.12
N LYS A 66 -7.17 -9.86 -3.15
CA LYS A 66 -6.59 -8.88 -2.22
C LYS A 66 -6.78 -7.43 -2.64
N MET A 67 -7.26 -7.18 -3.88
CA MET A 67 -7.54 -5.84 -4.38
C MET A 67 -8.97 -5.35 -4.08
N VAL A 68 -9.79 -6.17 -3.41
CA VAL A 68 -11.21 -5.89 -3.09
C VAL A 68 -11.35 -5.35 -1.67
#